data_AF-W4QWM9-F1
#
_entry.id   AF-W4QWM9-F1
#
_cell.length_a   1.000
_cell.length_b   1.000
_cell.length_c   1.000
_cell.angle_alpha   90.00
_cell.angle_beta   90.00
_cell.angle_gamma   90.00
#
_symmetry.space_group_name_H-M   'P 1'
#
loop_
_entity.id
_entity.type
_entity.pdbx_description
1 polymer ?
#
loop_
_entity_poly.entity_id
_entity_poly.type
_entity_poly.pdbx_seq_one_letter_code
_entity_poly.pdbx_strand_id
1 'polypeptide(L)' 'MAKPDNRNDNVEKLQQMKKNTEHNIEAAEESLVHTEMKDEQKQSIKQKNQRRVESIRGFEAEIADEMQARKNGYKNEQ' A
#
# COMPACT_ATOMS: atom_id res chain seq x y z
N MET A 1 -20.27 -3.26 -23.10
CA MET A 1 -18.98 -3.99 -23.09
C MET A 1 -18.11 -3.38 -22.00
N ALA A 2 -17.92 -4.08 -20.88
CA ALA A 2 -16.90 -3.68 -19.91
C ALA A 2 -15.54 -3.79 -20.61
N LYS A 3 -14.77 -2.69 -20.67
CA LYS A 3 -13.41 -2.74 -21.21
C LYS A 3 -12.63 -3.81 -20.42
N PRO A 4 -11.98 -4.80 -21.06
CA PRO A 4 -11.44 -5.95 -20.34
C PRO A 4 -10.22 -5.67 -19.46
N ASP A 5 -9.63 -4.46 -19.49
CA ASP A 5 -8.17 -4.39 -19.36
C ASP A 5 -7.62 -3.26 -18.49
N ASN A 6 -8.21 -3.00 -17.32
CA ASN A 6 -7.58 -2.11 -16.33
C ASN A 6 -7.29 -2.80 -14.98
N ARG A 7 -7.58 -4.10 -14.83
CA ARG A 7 -7.35 -4.79 -13.55
C ARG A 7 -5.88 -5.11 -13.30
N ASN A 8 -5.10 -5.35 -14.37
CA ASN A 8 -3.65 -5.50 -14.26
C ASN A 8 -2.99 -4.19 -13.82
N ASP A 9 -3.42 -3.06 -14.41
CA ASP A 9 -2.97 -1.73 -14.01
C ASP A 9 -3.26 -1.44 -12.53
N ASN A 10 -4.40 -1.91 -12.01
CA ASN A 10 -4.76 -1.69 -10.60
C ASN A 10 -3.80 -2.41 -9.65
N VAL A 11 -3.48 -3.68 -9.91
CA VAL A 11 -2.55 -4.46 -9.07
C VAL A 11 -1.17 -3.82 -9.09
N GLU A 12 -0.65 -3.45 -10.26
CA GLU A 12 0.68 -2.81 -10.37
C GLU A 12 0.72 -1.46 -9.66
N LYS A 13 -0.32 -0.63 -9.82
CA LYS A 13 -0.44 0.65 -9.10
C LYS A 13 -0.50 0.45 -7.59
N LEU A 14 -1.29 -0.50 -7.10
CA LEU A 14 -1.40 -0.80 -5.67
C LEU A 14 -0.06 -1.30 -5.11
N GLN A 15 0.65 -2.18 -5.83
CA GLN A 15 1.98 -2.64 -5.44
C GLN A 15 3.00 -1.48 -5.40
N GLN A 16 2.97 -0.58 -6.39
CA GLN A 16 3.83 0.60 -6.39
C GLN A 16 3.51 1.55 -5.22
N MET A 17 2.23 1.81 -4.95
CA MET A 17 1.80 2.64 -3.82
C MET A 17 2.19 2.01 -2.47
N LYS A 18 2.04 0.69 -2.33
CA LYS A 18 2.53 -0.06 -1.17
C LYS A 18 4.02 0.16 -0.96
N LYS A 19 4.85 -0.13 -1.98
CA LYS A 19 6.32 0.03 -1.91
C LYS A 19 6.73 1.47 -1.56
N ASN A 20 6.08 2.46 -2.18
CA ASN A 20 6.34 3.87 -1.88
C ASN A 20 5.98 4.21 -0.43
N THR A 21 4.90 3.64 0.08
CA THR A 21 4.45 3.85 1.46
C THR A 21 5.39 3.20 2.47
N GLU A 22 5.88 1.99 2.19
CA GLU A 22 6.93 1.30 2.98
C GLU A 22 8.21 2.14 3.04
N HIS A 23 8.69 2.62 1.90
CA HIS A 23 9.87 3.50 1.86
C HIS A 23 9.66 4.81 2.65
N ASN A 24 8.46 5.39 2.60
CA ASN A 24 8.12 6.58 3.39
C ASN A 24 8.05 6.31 4.90
N ILE A 25 7.72 5.08 5.32
CA ILE A 25 7.78 4.67 6.72
C ILE A 25 9.25 4.57 7.14
N GLU A 26 10.08 3.84 6.38
CA GLU A 26 11.51 3.66 6.64
C GLU A 26 12.25 4.99 6.73
N ALA A 27 12.08 5.88 5.75
CA ALA A 27 12.73 7.19 5.74
C ALA A 27 12.29 8.06 6.94
N ALA A 28 11.04 7.93 7.37
CA ALA A 28 10.53 8.62 8.54
C ALA A 28 11.09 8.05 9.85
N GLU A 29 11.31 6.73 9.92
CA GLU A 29 11.96 6.07 11.05
C GLU A 29 13.45 6.41 11.12
N GLU A 30 14.14 6.44 9.99
CA GLU A 30 15.52 6.89 9.89
C GLU A 30 15.66 8.33 10.40
N SER A 31 14.74 9.22 9.99
CA SER A 31 14.70 10.61 10.47
C SER A 31 14.56 10.70 11.99
N LEU A 32 13.80 9.80 12.63
CA LEU A 32 13.64 9.77 14.09
C LEU A 32 14.93 9.36 14.82
N VAL A 33 15.78 8.56 14.19
CA VAL A 33 17.05 8.08 14.77
C VAL A 33 18.17 9.09 14.55
N HIS A 34 18.21 9.73 13.38
CA HIS A 34 19.33 10.58 12.97
C HIS A 34 19.13 12.07 13.26
N THR A 35 17.93 12.48 13.66
CA THR A 35 17.61 13.90 13.90
C THR A 35 17.16 14.12 15.35
N GLU A 36 17.72 15.15 15.98
CA GLU A 36 17.21 15.68 17.24
C GLU A 36 15.87 16.41 16.98
N MET A 37 14.78 15.83 17.49
CA MET A 37 13.41 16.33 17.29
C MET A 37 12.70 16.45 18.63
N LYS A 38 11.75 17.39 18.74
CA LYS A 38 10.88 17.49 19.91
C LYS A 38 9.97 16.26 20.01
N ASP A 39 9.59 15.88 21.22
CA ASP A 39 8.77 14.69 21.46
C ASP A 39 7.43 14.71 20.70
N GLU A 40 6.79 15.88 20.61
CA GLU A 40 5.55 16.07 19.85
C GLU A 40 5.72 15.74 18.35
N GLN A 41 6.88 16.10 17.77
CA GLN A 41 7.20 15.80 16.38
C GLN A 41 7.46 14.30 16.22
N LYS A 42 8.19 13.69 17.16
CA LYS A 42 8.43 12.23 17.17
C LYS A 42 7.12 11.45 17.23
N GLN A 43 6.22 11.85 18.11
CA GLN A 43 4.90 11.23 18.25
C GLN A 43 4.05 11.41 16.98
N SER A 44 4.07 12.59 16.37
CA SER A 44 3.35 12.85 15.12
C SER A 44 3.84 11.96 13.97
N ILE A 45 5.15 11.74 13.87
CA ILE A 45 5.73 10.82 12.88
C ILE A 45 5.29 9.38 13.14
N LYS A 46 5.38 8.91 14.39
CA LYS A 46 4.93 7.55 14.77
C LYS A 46 3.45 7.33 14.44
N GLN A 47 2.58 8.28 14.75
CA GLN A 47 1.15 8.21 14.40
C GLN A 47 0.91 8.21 12.89
N LYS A 48 1.68 8.98 12.12
CA LYS A 48 1.62 8.94 10.65
C LYS A 48 2.04 7.58 10.12
N ASN A 49 3.11 6.99 10.67
CA ASN A 49 3.56 5.65 10.28
C ASN A 49 2.52 4.58 10.61
N GLN A 50 1.87 4.65 11.78
CA GLN A 50 0.78 3.74 12.13
C GLN A 50 -0.36 3.77 11.09
N ARG A 51 -0.81 4.96 10.69
CA ARG A 51 -1.84 5.08 9.63
C ARG A 51 -1.37 4.55 8.27
N ARG A 52 -0.09 4.75 7.92
CA ARG A 52 0.50 4.19 6.69
C ARG A 52 0.50 2.66 6.69
N VAL A 53 0.78 2.03 7.84
CA VAL A 53 0.68 0.57 8.00
C VAL A 53 -0.76 0.10 7.78
N GLU A 54 -1.76 0.82 8.29
CA GLU A 54 -3.17 0.51 8.01
C GLU A 54 -3.50 0.66 6.52
N SER A 55 -3.00 1.70 5.84
CA SER A 55 -3.16 1.86 4.39
C SER A 55 -2.53 0.71 3.60
N ILE A 56 -1.34 0.24 3.99
CA ILE A 56 -0.69 -0.92 3.37
C ILE A 56 -1.56 -2.17 3.47
N ARG A 57 -2.16 -2.43 4.63
CA ARG A 57 -3.09 -3.57 4.80
C ARG A 57 -4.31 -3.45 3.88
N GLY A 58 -4.81 -2.24 3.68
CA GLY A 58 -5.87 -1.97 2.69
C GLY A 58 -5.44 -2.31 1.26
N PHE A 59 -4.24 -1.86 0.85
CA PHE A 59 -3.69 -2.20 -0.46
C PHE A 59 -3.49 -3.70 -0.64
N GLU A 60 -3.03 -4.42 0.38
CA GLU A 60 -2.85 -5.88 0.33
C GLU A 60 -4.18 -6.62 0.16
N ALA A 61 -5.23 -6.16 0.85
CA ALA A 61 -6.57 -6.71 0.69
C ALA A 61 -7.11 -6.48 -0.74
N GLU A 62 -6.98 -5.26 -1.27
CA GLU A 62 -7.41 -4.94 -2.64
C GLU A 62 -6.62 -5.72 -3.69
N ILE A 63 -5.30 -5.88 -3.53
CA ILE A 63 -4.47 -6.70 -4.41
C ILE A 63 -4.95 -8.16 -4.38
N ALA A 64 -5.26 -8.71 -3.21
CA ALA A 64 -5.75 -10.07 -3.07
C ALA A 64 -7.10 -10.26 -3.77
N ASP A 65 -8.03 -9.32 -3.59
CA ASP A 65 -9.35 -9.35 -4.22
C ASP A 65 -9.24 -9.26 -5.75
N GLU A 66 -8.38 -8.36 -6.28
CA GLU A 66 -8.15 -8.23 -7.72
C GLU A 66 -7.51 -9.50 -8.32
N MET A 67 -6.56 -10.12 -7.62
CA MET A 67 -5.97 -11.40 -8.03
C MET A 67 -7.01 -12.54 -8.03
N GLN A 68 -7.90 -12.60 -7.04
CA GLN A 68 -8.98 -13.58 -6.99
C GLN A 68 -9.99 -13.34 -8.11
N ALA A 69 -10.36 -12.09 -8.37
CA ALA A 69 -11.26 -11.71 -9.44
C ALA A 69 -10.69 -12.12 -10.81
N ARG A 70 -9.37 -12.01 -11.01
CA ARG A 70 -8.68 -12.53 -12.21
C ARG A 70 -8.81 -14.06 -12.33
N LYS A 71 -8.57 -14.80 -11.26
CA LYS A 71 -8.65 -16.28 -11.25
C LYS A 71 -10.07 -16.78 -11.49
N ASN A 72 -11.07 -16.09 -10.94
CA ASN A 72 -12.48 -16.45 -11.10
C ASN A 72 -13.05 -16.00 -12.46
N GLY A 73 -12.58 -14.89 -13.03
CA GLY A 73 -12.89 -14.50 -14.41
C GLY A 73 -12.47 -15.58 -15.41
N TYR A 74 -11.28 -16.16 -15.21
CA TYR A 74 -10.76 -17.27 -16.03
C TYR A 74 -11.57 -18.58 -15.95
N LYS A 75 -12.39 -18.79 -14.91
CA LYS A 75 -13.17 -20.03 -14.72
C LYS A 75 -14.52 -20.02 -15.42
N ASN A 76 -15.01 -18.87 -15.87
CA ASN A 76 -16.32 -18.75 -16.51
C ASN A 76 -16.26 -18.81 -18.05
N GLU A 77 -15.08 -19.06 -18.62
CA GLU A 77 -14.85 -19.17 -20.08
C GLU A 77 -14.32 -20.56 -20.52
N GLN A 78 -14.50 -21.61 -19.71
CA GLN A 78 -14.16 -23.00 -20.06
C GLN A 78 -15.40 -23.91 -20.02
#